data_AF-A0A3A5IZE0-F1
#
_entry.id   AF-A0A3A5IZE0-F1
#
_cell.length_a   1.000
_cell.length_b   1.000
_cell.length_c   1.000
_cell.angle_alpha   90.00
_cell.angle_beta   90.00
_cell.angle_gamma   90.00
#
_symmetry.space_group_name_H-M   'P 1'
#
loop_
_entity.id
_entity.type
_entity.pdbx_description
1 polymer ?
#
loop_
_entity_poly.entity_id
_entity_poly.type
_entity_poly.pdbx_seq_one_letter_code
_entity_poly.pdbx_strand_id
1 'polypeptide(L)' 'MDTLSAMRVFVEVAQRQSFTAAADHLRMSRSSVSNTWLFSSSISQRACSSAPHGG' A
#
# COMPACT_ATOMS: atom_id res chain seq x y z
N MET A 1 -11.68 1.65 -5.55
CA MET A 1 -10.32 1.07 -5.58
C MET A 1 -10.34 -0.11 -4.63
N ASP A 2 -10.02 -1.31 -5.10
CA ASP A 2 -10.21 -2.53 -4.32
C ASP A 2 -9.12 -2.68 -3.24
N THR A 3 -9.49 -3.09 -2.02
CA THR A 3 -8.55 -3.29 -0.90
C THR A 3 -7.48 -4.32 -1.24
N LEU A 4 -7.82 -5.34 -2.03
CA LEU A 4 -6.85 -6.35 -2.48
C LEU A 4 -5.80 -5.75 -3.42
N SER A 5 -6.19 -4.79 -4.27
CA SER A 5 -5.23 -4.04 -5.09
C SER A 5 -4.27 -3.22 -4.23
N ALA A 6 -4.76 -2.62 -3.14
CA ALA A 6 -3.93 -1.85 -2.22
C ALA A 6 -2.91 -2.72 -1.47
N MET A 7 -3.32 -3.89 -0.99
CA MET A 7 -2.40 -4.87 -0.41
C MET A 7 -1.35 -5.36 -1.40
N ARG A 8 -1.72 -5.67 -2.66
CA ARG A 8 -0.75 -6.07 -3.68
C ARG A 8 0.28 -4.99 -3.96
N VAL A 9 -0.16 -3.74 -4.11
CA VAL A 9 0.75 -2.59 -4.27
C VAL A 9 1.68 -2.45 -3.06
N PHE A 10 1.16 -2.61 -1.84
CA PHE A 10 1.96 -2.53 -0.62
C PHE A 10 3.06 -3.60 -0.58
N VAL A 11 2.71 -4.87 -0.85
CA VAL A 11 3.66 -6.00 -0.85
C VAL A 11 4.71 -5.81 -1.94
N GLU A 12 4.33 -5.45 -3.16
CA GLU A 12 5.28 -5.27 -4.27
C GLU A 12 6.26 -4.13 -4.01
N VAL A 13 5.80 -3.00 -3.47
CA VAL A 13 6.67 -1.88 -3.10
C VAL A 13 7.61 -2.27 -1.97
N ALA A 14 7.12 -3.02 -0.97
CA ALA A 14 7.94 -3.49 0.16
C ALA A 14 9.01 -4.50 -0.29
N GLN A 15 8.67 -5.44 -1.17
CA GLN A 15 9.61 -6.45 -1.68
C GLN A 15 10.67 -5.84 -2.61
N ARG A 16 10.26 -4.93 -3.49
CA ARG A 16 11.14 -4.34 -4.51
C ARG A 16 11.89 -3.10 -4.01
N GLN A 17 11.47 -2.54 -2.87
CA GLN A 17 11.98 -1.29 -2.29
C GLN A 17 11.95 -0.10 -3.29
N SER A 18 11.11 -0.18 -4.32
CA SER A 18 11.07 0.79 -5.42
C SER A 18 9.68 0.88 -6.03
N PHE A 19 9.11 2.10 -5.98
CA PHE A 19 7.82 2.40 -6.59
C PHE A 19 7.82 2.22 -8.11
N THR A 20 8.96 2.48 -8.78
CA THR A 20 9.07 2.33 -10.23
C THR A 20 9.07 0.86 -10.63
N ALA A 21 9.83 0.03 -9.91
CA ALA A 21 9.89 -1.41 -10.18
C ALA A 21 8.57 -2.12 -9.84
N ALA A 22 7.85 -1.66 -8.83
CA ALA A 22 6.51 -2.17 -8.50
C ALA A 22 5.45 -1.72 -9.54
N ALA A 23 5.54 -0.48 -10.01
CA ALA A 23 4.66 0.04 -11.06
C ALA A 23 4.81 -0.71 -12.38
N ASP A 24 6.05 -0.96 -12.81
CA ASP A 24 6.36 -1.73 -14.01
C ASP A 24 5.77 -3.15 -13.93
N HIS A 25 5.98 -3.83 -12.80
CA HIS A 25 5.50 -5.19 -12.59
C HIS A 25 3.97 -5.31 -12.50
N LEU A 26 3.33 -4.32 -11.86
CA LEU A 26 1.88 -4.25 -11.76
C LEU A 26 1.22 -3.67 -13.03
N ARG A 27 2.01 -3.30 -14.06
CA ARG A 27 1.57 -2.59 -15.27
C ARG A 27 0.71 -1.37 -14.93
N MET A 28 1.08 -0.67 -13.87
CA MET A 28 0.41 0.52 -13.35
C MET A 28 1.29 1.75 -13.53
N SER A 29 0.68 2.93 -13.58
CA SER A 29 1.45 4.17 -13.53
C SER A 29 1.99 4.41 -12.11
N ARG A 30 3.20 4.97 -12.02
CA ARG A 30 3.88 5.24 -10.75
C ARG A 30 3.04 6.13 -9.82
N SER A 31 2.29 7.07 -10.38
CA SER A 31 1.34 7.92 -9.64
C SER A 31 0.19 7.11 -9.04
N SER A 32 -0.33 6.11 -9.76
CA SER A 32 -1.37 5.21 -9.25
C SER A 32 -0.83 4.35 -8.11
N VAL A 33 0.37 3.78 -8.26
CA VAL A 33 1.02 3.01 -7.18
C VAL A 33 1.22 3.86 -5.93
N SER A 34 1.73 5.09 -6.07
CA SER A 34 1.91 6.01 -4.95
C SER A 34 0.59 6.34 -4.25
N ASN A 35 -0.46 6.66 -5.00
CA ASN A 35 -1.77 6.97 -4.44
C ASN A 35 -2.41 5.75 -3.73
N THR A 36 -2.24 4.55 -4.31
CA THR A 36 -2.72 3.31 -3.70
C THR A 36 -1.96 2.97 -2.42
N TRP A 37 -0.64 3.21 -2.41
CA TRP A 37 0.22 2.95 -1.26
C TRP A 37 -0.14 3.88 -0.10
N LEU A 38 -0.39 5.16 -0.37
CA LEU A 38 -0.90 6.12 0.62
C LEU A 38 -2.26 5.70 1.19
N PHE A 39 -3.18 5.23 0.35
CA PHE A 39 -4.47 4.71 0.79
C PHE A 39 -4.31 3.49 1.71
N SER A 40 -3.44 2.54 1.34
CA SER A 40 -3.11 1.37 2.18
C SER A 40 -2.50 1.79 3.51
N SER A 41 -1.59 2.77 3.51
CA SER A 41 -0.95 3.28 4.72
C SER A 41 -1.97 3.96 5.64
N SER A 42 -2.96 4.67 5.08
CA SER A 42 -4.04 5.27 5.86
C SER A 42 -4.96 4.23 6.49
N ILE A 43 -5.27 3.14 5.78
CA ILE A 43 -6.00 1.99 6.35
C ILE A 43 -5.19 1.34 7.47
N SER A 44 -3.89 1.11 7.24
CA SER A 44 -3.02 0.49 8.24
C SER A 44 -2.86 1.38 9.48
N GLN A 45 -2.76 2.71 9.31
CA GLN A 45 -2.78 3.66 10.42
C GLN A 45 -4.11 3.62 11.17
N ARG A 46 -5.25 3.59 10.46
CA ARG A 46 -6.57 3.50 11.10
C ARG A 46 -6.75 2.20 11.86
N ALA A 47 -6.24 1.09 11.34
CA ALA A 47 -6.24 -0.22 12.00
C ALA A 47 -5.32 -0.22 13.24
N CYS A 48 -4.11 0.33 13.14
CA CYS A 48 -3.17 0.43 14.26
C CYS A 48 -3.67 1.40 15.35
N SER A 49 -4.28 2.52 14.99
CA SER A 49 -4.86 3.49 15.94
C SER A 49 -6.17 3.01 16.56
N SER A 50 -6.82 1.99 15.98
CA SER A 50 -8.03 1.37 16.53
C SER A 50 -7.75 0.09 17.32
N ALA A 51 -6.48 -0.33 17.43
CA ALA A 51 -6.09 -1.34 18.39
C ALA A 51 -6.18 -0.71 19.78
N PRO A 52 -7.07 -1.19 20.69
CA PRO A 52 -7.08 -0.69 22.05
C PRO A 52 -5.71 -0.98 22.66
N HIS A 53 -5.07 0.04 23.21
CA HIS A 53 -4.00 -0.13 24.17
C HIS A 53 -4.59 -0.91 25.35
N GLY A 54 -4.52 -2.24 25.29
CA GLY A 54 -4.80 -3.11 26.42
C GLY A 54 -3.73 -2.85 27.47
N GLY A 55 -4.13 -2.17 28.54
CA GLY A 55 -3.33 -1.97 29.75
C GLY A 55 -3.24 -3.22 30.62
#